data_AF-A0A950SYC0-F1
#
_entry.id   AF-A0A950SYC0-F1
#
_cell.length_a   1.000
_cell.length_b   1.000
_cell.length_c   1.000
_cell.angle_alpha   90.00
_cell.angle_beta   90.00
_cell.angle_gamma   90.00
#
_symmetry.space_group_name_H-M   'P 1'
#
loop_
_entity.id
_entity.type
_entity.pdbx_description
1 polymer ?
#
loop_
_entity_poly.entity_id
_entity_poly.type
_entity_poly.pdbx_seq_one_letter_code
_entity_poly.pdbx_strand_id
1 'polypeptide(L)'
;MSGELNNTTFQDEGKAREWLEARLWPDGPVCPHCGALEASTPIATRASWYQCNACRKQFSVTVGTLFERSHIPLNKWLLAAFLICA
;
A
#
# COMPACT_ATOMS: atom_id res chain seq x y z
N MET A 1 15.59 11.14 19.02
CA MET A 1 14.87 10.17 18.17
C MET A 1 13.39 10.11 18.59
N SER A 2 12.67 11.24 18.52
CA SER A 2 11.27 11.33 18.97
C SER A 2 10.38 12.16 18.03
N GLY A 3 10.96 12.72 16.96
CA GLY A 3 10.23 13.56 16.00
C GLY A 3 9.60 12.78 14.84
N GLU A 4 10.07 11.56 14.55
CA GLU A 4 9.62 10.80 13.37
C GLU A 4 8.26 10.11 13.58
N LEU A 5 7.86 9.88 14.84
CA LEU A 5 6.56 9.28 15.18
C LEU A 5 5.37 10.24 14.96
N ASN A 6 5.64 11.53 14.72
CA ASN A 6 4.60 12.54 14.45
C ASN A 6 4.35 12.73 12.94
N ASN A 7 4.87 11.82 12.11
CA ASN A 7 4.61 11.83 10.67
C ASN A 7 3.14 11.43 10.41
N THR A 8 2.46 12.19 9.56
CA THR A 8 1.05 11.95 9.19
C THR A 8 0.85 10.57 8.54
N THR A 9 1.90 9.98 7.97
CA THR A 9 1.94 8.58 7.50
C THR A 9 1.57 7.56 8.58
N PHE A 10 1.89 7.82 9.85
CA PHE A 10 1.56 6.90 10.96
C PHE A 10 0.21 7.22 11.63
N GLN A 11 -0.40 8.37 11.30
CA GLN A 11 -1.65 8.83 11.90
C GLN A 11 -2.86 8.56 10.98
N ASP A 12 -2.66 8.62 9.67
CA ASP A 12 -3.72 8.43 8.68
C ASP A 12 -3.46 7.21 7.79
N GLU A 13 -4.46 6.36 7.64
CA GLU A 13 -4.36 5.13 6.85
C GLU A 13 -4.22 5.41 5.34
N GLY A 14 -4.82 6.50 4.84
CA GLY A 14 -4.67 6.94 3.46
C GLY A 14 -3.25 7.41 3.16
N LYS A 15 -2.65 8.18 4.08
CA LYS A 15 -1.25 8.63 3.98
C LYS A 15 -0.26 7.48 4.14
N ALA A 16 -0.54 6.53 5.04
CA ALA A 16 0.21 5.28 5.15
C ALA A 16 0.27 4.55 3.81
N ARG A 17 -0.87 4.46 3.13
CA ARG A 17 -0.99 3.81 1.84
C ARG A 17 -0.24 4.57 0.74
N GLU A 18 -0.43 5.89 0.62
CA GLU A 18 0.29 6.71 -0.37
C GLU A 18 1.81 6.55 -0.22
N TRP A 19 2.30 6.52 1.02
CA TRP A 19 3.70 6.29 1.31
C TRP A 19 4.16 4.88 0.87
N LEU A 20 3.34 3.86 1.13
CA LEU A 20 3.64 2.49 0.74
C LEU A 20 3.63 2.31 -0.78
N GLU A 21 2.67 2.93 -1.47
CA GLU A 21 2.57 2.96 -2.93
C GLU A 21 3.80 3.61 -3.55
N ALA A 22 4.23 4.77 -3.06
CA ALA A 22 5.43 5.44 -3.54
C ALA A 22 6.71 4.60 -3.35
N ARG A 23 6.74 3.72 -2.34
CA ARG A 23 7.92 2.89 -2.03
C ARG A 23 7.94 1.57 -2.80
N LEU A 24 6.80 0.91 -2.94
CA LEU A 24 6.68 -0.38 -3.64
C LEU A 24 6.56 -0.21 -5.16
N TRP A 25 5.96 0.89 -5.59
CA TRP A 25 5.59 1.15 -6.98
C TRP A 25 6.13 2.51 -7.46
N PRO A 26 7.46 2.73 -7.45
CA PRO A 26 8.06 3.98 -7.92
C PRO A 26 7.75 4.25 -9.40
N ASP A 27 7.69 3.19 -10.20
CA ASP A 27 7.41 3.23 -11.65
C ASP A 27 5.93 2.92 -11.97
N GLY A 28 5.07 2.85 -10.95
CA GLY A 28 3.64 2.59 -11.10
C GLY A 28 3.18 1.22 -10.63
N PRO A 29 1.85 1.01 -10.56
CA PRO A 29 1.25 -0.16 -9.93
C PRO A 29 1.55 -1.45 -10.68
N VAL A 30 2.05 -2.44 -9.93
CA VAL A 30 2.38 -3.78 -10.44
C VAL A 30 1.37 -4.79 -9.91
N CYS A 31 0.78 -5.58 -10.80
CA CYS A 31 -0.21 -6.58 -10.38
C CYS A 31 0.47 -7.76 -9.65
N PRO A 32 0.15 -8.03 -8.37
CA PRO A 32 0.75 -9.14 -7.61
C PRO A 32 0.30 -10.53 -8.10
N HIS A 33 -0.78 -10.61 -8.88
CA HIS A 33 -1.30 -11.89 -9.38
C HIS A 33 -0.66 -12.36 -10.68
N CYS A 34 -0.25 -11.43 -11.55
CA CYS A 34 0.23 -11.77 -12.90
C CYS A 34 1.52 -11.05 -13.30
N GLY A 35 2.01 -10.12 -12.48
CA GLY A 35 3.24 -9.37 -12.74
C GLY A 35 3.12 -8.32 -13.84
N ALA A 36 1.93 -8.06 -14.39
CA ALA A 36 1.75 -7.04 -15.41
C ALA A 36 2.08 -5.65 -14.85
N LEU A 37 2.97 -4.95 -15.57
CA LEU A 37 3.36 -3.55 -15.34
C LEU A 37 2.42 -2.64 -16.12
N GLU A 38 2.07 -1.48 -15.56
CA GLU A 38 1.27 -0.41 -16.19
C GLU A 38 -0.15 -0.81 -16.69
N ALA A 39 -0.53 -2.07 -16.55
CA ALA A 39 -1.83 -2.59 -16.97
C ALA A 39 -2.84 -2.58 -15.82
N SER A 40 -2.82 -1.58 -14.94
CA SER A 40 -3.78 -1.49 -13.83
C SER A 40 -4.40 -0.11 -13.69
N THR A 41 -5.73 -0.08 -13.57
CA THR A 41 -6.54 1.12 -13.49
C THR A 41 -7.05 1.34 -12.06
N PRO A 42 -7.00 2.57 -11.52
CA PRO A 42 -7.57 2.85 -10.22
C PRO A 42 -9.10 2.73 -10.27
N ILE A 43 -9.69 2.13 -9.24
CA ILE A 43 -11.14 1.92 -9.14
C ILE A 43 -11.76 3.11 -8.39
N ALA A 44 -12.53 3.94 -9.10
CA ALA A 44 -13.18 5.12 -8.50
C ALA A 44 -14.18 4.77 -7.36
N THR A 45 -14.85 3.61 -7.45
CA THR A 45 -15.83 3.15 -6.46
C THR A 45 -15.22 2.57 -5.18
N ARG A 46 -13.93 2.20 -5.23
CA ARG A 46 -13.16 1.70 -4.09
C ARG A 46 -11.81 2.39 -4.10
N ALA A 47 -11.76 3.55 -3.46
CA ALA A 47 -10.52 4.27 -3.22
C ALA A 47 -9.46 3.29 -2.68
N SER A 48 -8.22 3.36 -3.20
CA SER A 48 -7.09 2.47 -2.86
C SER A 48 -7.03 1.12 -3.57
N TRP A 49 -8.00 0.80 -4.43
CA TRP A 49 -7.99 -0.43 -5.22
C TRP A 49 -7.67 -0.17 -6.68
N TYR A 50 -6.93 -1.11 -7.25
CA TYR A 50 -6.55 -1.16 -8.65
C TYR A 50 -7.16 -2.39 -9.31
N GLN A 51 -7.65 -2.25 -10.52
CA GLN A 51 -8.08 -3.36 -11.36
C GLN A 51 -7.00 -3.63 -12.40
N CYS A 52 -6.47 -4.85 -12.42
CA CYS A 52 -5.56 -5.27 -13.47
C CYS A 52 -6.35 -5.51 -14.78
N ASN A 53 -5.99 -4.85 -15.86
CA ASN A 53 -6.58 -5.03 -17.18
C ASN A 53 -6.17 -6.37 -17.82
N ALA A 54 -4.99 -6.92 -17.46
CA ALA A 54 -4.51 -8.19 -17.99
C ALA A 54 -5.24 -9.41 -17.40
N CYS A 55 -5.31 -9.51 -16.07
CA CYS A 55 -5.94 -10.65 -15.39
C CYS A 55 -7.36 -10.37 -14.87
N ARG A 56 -7.85 -9.12 -14.97
CA ARG A 56 -9.16 -8.65 -14.49
C ARG A 56 -9.41 -8.84 -12.99
N LYS A 57 -8.36 -9.09 -12.21
CA LYS A 57 -8.43 -9.16 -10.74
C LYS A 57 -8.21 -7.79 -10.13
N GLN A 58 -8.87 -7.55 -9.01
CA GLN A 58 -8.70 -6.34 -8.19
C GLN A 58 -7.63 -6.59 -7.13
N PHE A 59 -6.78 -5.61 -6.89
CA PHE A 59 -5.74 -5.66 -5.88
C PHE A 59 -5.52 -4.26 -5.28
N SER A 60 -4.98 -4.22 -4.07
CA SER A 60 -4.47 -3.01 -3.43
C SER A 60 -2.96 -3.16 -3.23
N VAL A 61 -2.28 -2.07 -2.85
CA VAL A 61 -0.85 -2.08 -2.52
C VAL A 61 -0.49 -3.05 -1.39
N THR A 62 -1.47 -3.43 -0.56
CA THR A 62 -1.29 -4.39 0.53
C THR A 62 -1.29 -5.84 0.07
N VAL A 63 -1.81 -6.15 -1.13
CA VAL A 63 -1.88 -7.53 -1.64
C VAL A 63 -0.47 -8.02 -2.00
N GLY A 64 -0.10 -9.20 -1.51
CA GLY A 64 1.25 -9.76 -1.66
C GLY A 64 2.26 -9.22 -0.65
N THR A 65 1.82 -8.41 0.32
CA THR A 65 2.68 -7.89 1.41
C THR A 65 2.28 -8.50 2.76
N LEU A 66 3.09 -8.27 3.79
CA LEU A 66 2.76 -8.64 5.18
C LEU A 66 1.44 -8.03 5.66
N PHE A 67 1.02 -6.91 5.06
CA PHE A 67 -0.19 -6.18 5.45
C PHE A 67 -1.46 -6.79 4.84
N GLU A 68 -1.36 -7.81 3.99
CA GLU A 68 -2.51 -8.45 3.37
C GLU A 68 -3.42 -9.10 4.42
N ARG A 69 -4.72 -8.77 4.39
CA ARG A 69 -5.77 -9.30 5.28
C ARG A 69 -5.52 -9.09 6.78
N SER A 70 -4.65 -8.17 7.18
CA SER A 70 -4.51 -7.85 8.58
C SER A 70 -5.72 -7.05 9.08
N HIS A 71 -6.21 -7.39 10.29
CA HIS A 71 -7.20 -6.56 10.99
C HIS A 71 -6.60 -5.29 11.61
N ILE A 72 -5.28 -5.15 11.57
CA ILE A 72 -4.59 -3.97 12.10
C ILE A 72 -4.51 -2.91 11.00
N PRO A 73 -4.90 -1.66 11.28
CA PRO A 73 -4.77 -0.53 10.35
C PRO A 73 -3.35 -0.36 9.80
N LEU A 74 -3.23 -0.02 8.52
CA LEU A 74 -1.94 0.06 7.82
C LEU A 74 -0.95 1.04 8.48
N ASN A 75 -1.45 2.18 8.98
CA ASN A 75 -0.64 3.18 9.66
C ASN A 75 0.04 2.65 10.94
N LYS A 76 -0.64 1.77 11.69
CA LYS A 76 -0.05 1.12 12.87
C LYS A 76 0.99 0.08 12.48
N TRP A 77 0.76 -0.64 11.39
CA TRP A 77 1.74 -1.57 10.83
C TRP A 77 3.01 -0.88 10.36
N LEU A 78 2.88 0.25 9.67
CA LEU A 78 4.04 1.05 9.27
C LEU A 78 4.80 1.59 10.48
N LEU A 79 4.09 2.03 11.52
CA LEU A 79 4.71 2.46 12.77
C LEU A 79 5.50 1.31 13.43
N ALA A 80 4.90 0.12 13.52
CA ALA A 80 5.57 -1.06 14.08
C ALA A 80 6.81 -1.45 13.25
N ALA A 81 6.70 -1.46 11.92
CA ALA A 81 7.81 -1.75 11.03
C ALA A 81 8.95 -0.72 11.20
N PHE A 82 8.62 0.56 11.35
CA PHE A 82 9.59 1.61 11.62
C PHE A 82 10.31 1.39 12.95
N LEU A 83 9.57 1.12 14.03
CA LEU A 83 10.15 0.88 15.36
C LEU A 83 11.05 -0.36 15.44
N ILE A 84 10.78 -1.40 14.64
CA ILE A 84 11.57 -2.63 14.60
C ILE A 84 12.88 -2.43 13.83
N CYS A 85 12.87 -1.60 12.78
CA CYS A 85 14.01 -1.39 11.89
C CYS A 85 14.83 -0.12 12.20
N ALA A 86 14.44 0.66 13.22
CA ALA A 86 15.10 1.90 13.63
C ALA A 86 16.30 1.69 14.57
#